data_AF-A0A1Q3JRX3-F1
#
_entry.id   AF-A0A1Q3JRX3-F1
#
_cell.length_a   1.000
_cell.length_b   1.000
_cell.length_c   1.000
_cell.angle_alpha   90.00
_cell.angle_beta   90.00
_cell.angle_gamma   90.00
#
_symmetry.space_group_name_H-M   'P 1'
#
loop_
_entity.id
_entity.type
_entity.pdbx_description
1 polymer ?
#
loop_
_entity_poly.entity_id
_entity_poly.type
_entity_poly.pdbx_seq_one_letter_code
_entity_poly.pdbx_strand_id
1 'polypeptide(L)'
;MTSITPQQFAEARTLIATRRQQIAEVATLQRQIAEARTASDRTYAFFKERLAFKAHPERLAGIAELAQRNPDWFKRIQMDYRWLLRDMLDPIAPPRAPFPARPLEIDFHALPQPARPYLLGPFFAVHAAGRFAEVCLARSSPDAGKIVIVQTGGPMDAVAWRARLPALNAWLGDGWSIAADDASTVTLIRRRPLPATLPFHKQFLTRGALFVGIDVDTHRPVHIPFADLSAGTYIPGASGSGKTSALHILLRSIFINLDLFAAVYLVDGKDGVAMARYAGLHPKIKVLYDEPDVWQLAADLNSLMRQRNATQRAAGTDKATQDFIAVVIDELPTFVAKPSGDAKKEHAAFLDNLNRIAMRGRSAGIRMFFITQSPVAEQIPVTLRANCATALAFRLPEIAHATALFGTLTPQNDPRKLRTGQARLLQADAGTLATVQVPFAALWNPPRTPTEPPP
;
A
#
# COMPACT_ATOMS: atom_id res chain seq x y z
N MET A 1 52.29 -16.28 86.26
CA MET A 1 51.59 -15.23 85.50
C MET A 1 52.50 -14.82 84.34
N THR A 2 52.17 -15.22 83.12
CA THR A 2 52.95 -14.87 81.92
C THR A 2 52.68 -13.41 81.55
N SER A 3 53.70 -12.55 81.57
CA SER A 3 53.57 -11.12 81.24
C SER A 3 53.50 -10.91 79.73
N ILE A 4 52.46 -10.23 79.25
CA ILE A 4 52.29 -9.87 77.84
C ILE A 4 53.37 -8.87 77.43
N THR A 5 54.06 -9.12 76.33
CA THR A 5 55.09 -8.22 75.79
C THR A 5 54.46 -7.02 75.06
N PRO A 6 55.16 -5.87 74.96
CA PRO A 6 54.68 -4.70 74.23
C PRO A 6 54.30 -4.98 72.76
N GLN A 7 55.01 -5.92 72.12
CA GLN A 7 54.69 -6.38 70.76
C GLN A 7 53.37 -7.13 70.68
N GLN A 8 53.14 -8.09 71.60
CA GLN A 8 51.86 -8.81 71.70
C GLN A 8 50.68 -7.86 71.97
N PHE A 9 50.90 -6.77 72.72
CA PHE A 9 49.88 -5.76 72.96
C PHE A 9 49.57 -4.92 71.70
N ALA A 10 50.60 -4.55 70.92
CA ALA A 10 50.42 -3.84 69.66
C ALA A 10 49.70 -4.71 68.61
N GLU A 11 50.08 -5.99 68.48
CA GLU A 11 49.42 -6.97 67.62
C GLU A 11 47.95 -7.16 68.01
N ALA A 12 47.65 -7.28 69.30
CA ALA A 12 46.27 -7.37 69.80
C ALA A 12 45.45 -6.11 69.49
N ARG A 13 46.02 -4.91 69.62
CA ARG A 13 45.34 -3.65 69.25
C ARG A 13 45.02 -3.58 67.76
N THR A 14 45.96 -3.97 66.90
CA THR A 14 45.76 -4.02 65.45
C THR A 14 44.67 -5.04 65.11
N LEU A 15 44.70 -6.24 65.71
CA LEU A 15 43.67 -7.26 65.51
C LEU A 15 42.28 -6.77 65.93
N ILE A 16 42.16 -6.07 67.06
CA ILE A 16 40.89 -5.48 67.52
C ILE A 16 40.40 -4.41 66.54
N ALA A 17 41.30 -3.55 66.04
CA ALA A 17 40.94 -2.53 65.05
C ALA A 17 40.45 -3.15 63.74
N THR A 18 41.16 -4.15 63.21
CA THR A 18 40.76 -4.91 62.01
C THR A 18 39.43 -5.63 62.24
N ARG A 19 39.23 -6.25 63.40
CA ARG A 19 37.95 -6.92 63.71
C ARG A 19 36.78 -5.94 63.79
N ARG A 20 36.99 -4.75 64.36
CA ARG A 20 35.98 -3.67 64.37
C ARG A 20 35.65 -3.18 62.96
N GLN A 21 36.66 -3.03 62.11
CA GLN A 21 36.46 -2.68 60.70
C GLN A 21 35.64 -3.75 59.97
N GLN A 22 36.00 -5.03 60.11
CA GLN A 22 35.25 -6.14 59.51
C GLN A 22 33.79 -6.19 59.99
N ILE A 23 33.52 -5.92 61.28
CA ILE A 23 32.15 -5.86 61.81
C ILE A 23 31.36 -4.71 61.16
N ALA A 24 31.99 -3.54 60.98
CA ALA A 24 31.35 -2.40 60.31
C ALA A 24 31.08 -2.68 58.82
N GLU A 25 32.01 -3.35 58.13
CA GLU A 25 31.83 -3.80 56.74
C GLU A 25 30.68 -4.79 56.61
N VAL A 26 30.62 -5.81 57.49
CA VAL A 26 29.51 -6.79 57.50
C VAL A 26 28.16 -6.09 57.77
N ALA A 27 28.10 -5.15 58.71
CA ALA A 27 26.87 -4.40 58.98
C ALA A 27 26.44 -3.55 57.77
N THR A 28 27.40 -2.99 57.02
CA THR A 28 27.13 -2.24 55.79
C THR A 28 26.60 -3.15 54.69
N LEU A 29 27.23 -4.31 54.47
CA LEU A 29 26.76 -5.32 53.51
C LEU A 29 25.36 -5.84 53.85
N GLN A 30 25.07 -6.10 55.13
CA GLN A 30 23.74 -6.52 55.58
C GLN A 30 22.66 -5.49 55.24
N ARG A 31 22.96 -4.19 55.42
CA ARG A 31 22.05 -3.10 55.03
C ARG A 31 21.81 -3.08 53.52
N GLN A 32 22.87 -3.14 52.72
CA GLN A 32 22.77 -3.17 51.26
C GLN A 32 21.95 -4.38 50.77
N ILE A 33 22.11 -5.55 51.38
CA ILE A 33 21.30 -6.74 51.07
C ILE A 33 19.82 -6.51 51.41
N ALA A 34 19.53 -5.92 52.58
CA ALA A 34 18.15 -5.64 52.98
C ALA A 34 17.47 -4.62 52.05
N GLU A 35 18.19 -3.58 51.64
CA GLU A 35 17.73 -2.58 50.66
C GLU A 35 17.48 -3.22 49.29
N ALA A 36 18.42 -4.06 48.81
CA ALA A 36 18.28 -4.79 47.55
C ALA A 36 17.09 -5.76 47.57
N ARG A 37 16.86 -6.47 48.67
CA ARG A 37 15.67 -7.33 48.85
C ARG A 37 14.38 -6.53 48.80
N THR A 38 14.31 -5.42 49.52
CA THR A 38 13.14 -4.54 49.53
C THR A 38 12.84 -3.98 48.14
N ALA A 39 13.89 -3.59 47.39
CA ALA A 39 13.74 -3.16 46.00
C ALA A 39 13.24 -4.29 45.10
N SER A 40 13.81 -5.49 45.23
CA SER A 40 13.37 -6.69 44.49
C SER A 40 11.91 -7.04 44.75
N ASP A 41 11.47 -7.00 46.01
CA ASP A 41 10.08 -7.30 46.39
C ASP A 41 9.10 -6.28 45.81
N ARG A 42 9.47 -5.00 45.81
CA ARG A 42 8.68 -3.94 45.16
C ARG A 42 8.57 -4.14 43.66
N THR A 43 9.67 -4.46 42.99
CA THR A 43 9.68 -4.76 41.55
C THR A 43 8.81 -5.98 41.23
N TYR A 44 8.92 -7.05 42.03
CA TYR A 44 8.11 -8.24 41.86
C TYR A 44 6.62 -7.95 42.06
N ALA A 45 6.25 -7.20 43.10
CA ALA A 45 4.87 -6.81 43.36
C ALA A 45 4.29 -5.97 42.20
N PHE A 46 5.07 -5.00 41.70
CA PHE A 46 4.71 -4.22 40.52
C PHE A 46 4.40 -5.10 39.31
N PHE A 47 5.31 -6.02 38.94
CA PHE A 47 5.07 -6.88 37.77
C PHE A 47 3.93 -7.88 37.99
N LYS A 48 3.81 -8.44 39.19
CA LYS A 48 2.70 -9.34 39.54
C LYS A 48 1.35 -8.66 39.33
N GLU A 49 1.21 -7.42 39.78
CA GLU A 49 0.02 -6.63 39.54
C GLU A 49 -0.11 -6.29 38.04
N ARG A 50 0.95 -5.74 37.44
CA ARG A 50 0.94 -5.24 36.06
C ARG A 50 0.62 -6.30 35.01
N LEU A 51 0.93 -7.57 35.28
CA LEU A 51 0.74 -8.72 34.38
C LEU A 51 -0.52 -9.53 34.69
N ALA A 52 -1.41 -9.05 35.56
CA ALA A 52 -2.67 -9.71 35.92
C ALA A 52 -3.74 -9.63 34.81
N PHE A 53 -3.39 -10.00 33.58
CA PHE A 53 -4.20 -9.78 32.37
C PHE A 53 -5.54 -10.52 32.37
N LYS A 54 -5.66 -11.66 33.08
CA LYS A 54 -6.90 -12.42 33.16
C LYS A 54 -8.02 -11.63 33.84
N ALA A 55 -7.68 -10.94 34.93
CA ALA A 55 -8.61 -10.11 35.69
C ALA A 55 -8.73 -8.71 35.09
N HIS A 56 -7.64 -8.23 34.48
CA HIS A 56 -7.50 -6.87 33.98
C HIS A 56 -6.94 -6.85 32.54
N PRO A 57 -7.73 -7.23 31.51
CA PRO A 57 -7.27 -7.26 30.12
C PRO A 57 -6.81 -5.90 29.59
N GLU A 58 -7.31 -4.79 30.13
CA GLU A 58 -6.88 -3.43 29.82
C GLU A 58 -5.39 -3.21 30.06
N ARG A 59 -4.78 -4.00 30.97
CA ARG A 59 -3.35 -3.96 31.26
C ARG A 59 -2.51 -4.46 30.08
N LEU A 60 -3.09 -5.09 29.06
CA LEU A 60 -2.34 -5.35 27.82
C LEU A 60 -1.83 -4.07 27.14
N ALA A 61 -2.45 -2.91 27.41
CA ALA A 61 -1.95 -1.63 26.92
C ALA A 61 -0.45 -1.44 27.24
N GLY A 62 0.37 -1.16 26.23
CA GLY A 62 1.80 -0.86 26.41
C GLY A 62 2.69 -2.02 26.88
N ILE A 63 2.26 -3.28 26.80
CA ILE A 63 3.09 -4.41 27.30
C ILE A 63 4.36 -4.64 26.49
N ALA A 64 4.37 -4.32 25.19
CA ALA A 64 5.58 -4.45 24.37
C ALA A 64 6.64 -3.44 24.82
N GLU A 65 6.24 -2.19 25.05
CA GLU A 65 7.07 -1.12 25.58
C GLU A 65 7.58 -1.48 26.99
N LEU A 66 6.71 -2.03 27.85
CA LEU A 66 7.09 -2.53 29.17
C LEU A 66 8.16 -3.63 29.08
N ALA A 67 7.98 -4.60 28.18
CA ALA A 67 8.93 -5.70 27.98
C ALA A 67 10.28 -5.22 27.45
N GLN A 68 10.28 -4.30 26.48
CA GLN A 68 11.49 -3.73 25.89
C GLN A 68 12.29 -2.88 26.88
N ARG A 69 11.61 -2.15 27.77
CA ARG A 69 12.26 -1.34 28.83
C ARG A 69 12.79 -2.16 29.99
N ASN A 70 12.37 -3.42 30.13
CA ASN A 70 12.75 -4.29 31.25
C ASN A 70 13.27 -5.66 30.75
N PRO A 71 14.48 -5.71 30.17
CA PRO A 71 15.03 -6.95 29.59
C PRO A 71 15.08 -8.13 30.57
N ASP A 72 15.38 -7.88 31.84
CA ASP A 72 15.42 -8.92 32.89
C ASP A 72 14.05 -9.59 33.12
N TRP A 73 12.96 -8.87 32.85
CA TRP A 73 11.60 -9.35 33.00
C TRP A 73 10.97 -9.80 31.67
N PHE A 74 11.65 -9.63 30.54
CA PHE A 74 11.09 -9.89 29.21
C PHE A 74 10.50 -11.30 29.09
N LYS A 75 11.24 -12.33 29.51
CA LYS A 75 10.79 -13.73 29.46
C LYS A 75 9.51 -13.94 30.28
N ARG A 76 9.42 -13.31 31.45
CA ARG A 76 8.25 -13.42 32.33
C ARG A 76 7.03 -12.73 31.71
N ILE A 77 7.20 -11.51 31.21
CA ILE A 77 6.13 -10.75 30.54
C ILE A 77 5.61 -11.50 29.32
N GLN A 78 6.50 -12.02 28.48
CA GLN A 78 6.14 -12.81 27.31
C GLN A 78 5.40 -14.10 27.70
N MET A 79 5.83 -14.76 28.77
CA MET A 79 5.16 -15.96 29.27
C MET A 79 3.74 -15.66 29.76
N ASP A 80 3.56 -14.64 30.61
CA ASP A 80 2.23 -14.27 31.13
C ASP A 80 1.27 -13.83 30.00
N TYR A 81 1.77 -13.13 28.97
CA TYR A 81 1.00 -12.81 27.76
C TYR A 81 0.58 -14.09 27.00
N ARG A 82 1.50 -15.03 26.78
CA ARG A 82 1.20 -16.29 26.11
C ARG A 82 0.24 -17.17 26.90
N TRP A 83 0.33 -17.14 28.23
CA TRP A 83 -0.60 -17.86 29.11
C TRP A 83 -2.01 -17.31 28.96
N LEU A 84 -2.18 -15.98 28.91
CA LEU A 84 -3.47 -15.38 28.59
C LEU A 84 -4.03 -15.90 27.27
N LEU A 85 -3.25 -15.84 26.18
CA LEU A 85 -3.69 -16.32 24.86
C LEU A 85 -4.05 -17.82 24.88
N ARG A 86 -3.27 -18.62 25.59
CA ARG A 86 -3.55 -20.05 25.78
C ARG A 86 -4.86 -20.26 26.54
N ASP A 87 -5.08 -19.53 27.62
CA ASP A 87 -6.28 -19.70 28.45
C ASP A 87 -7.57 -19.31 27.71
N MET A 88 -7.48 -18.44 26.70
CA MET A 88 -8.59 -18.12 25.79
C MET A 88 -8.88 -19.22 24.76
N LEU A 89 -8.00 -20.21 24.59
CA LEU A 89 -8.14 -21.29 23.62
C LEU A 89 -8.34 -22.65 24.29
N ASP A 90 -7.38 -23.05 25.13
CA ASP A 90 -7.33 -24.33 25.82
C ASP A 90 -6.66 -24.16 27.20
N PRO A 91 -7.43 -23.71 28.21
CA PRO A 91 -6.92 -23.46 29.55
C PRO A 91 -6.57 -24.77 30.27
N ILE A 92 -5.50 -24.73 31.07
CA ILE A 92 -5.14 -25.88 31.91
C ILE A 92 -6.12 -25.99 33.07
N ALA A 93 -6.82 -27.13 33.15
CA ALA A 93 -7.64 -27.44 34.31
C ALA A 93 -6.77 -27.65 35.57
N PRO A 94 -7.17 -27.11 36.74
CA PRO A 94 -6.50 -27.41 38.00
C PRO A 94 -6.48 -28.92 38.28
N PRO A 95 -5.44 -29.44 38.96
CA PRO A 95 -5.44 -30.82 39.41
C PRO A 95 -6.72 -31.08 40.25
N ARG A 96 -7.51 -32.09 39.86
CA ARG A 96 -8.79 -32.49 40.49
C ARG A 96 -10.01 -31.62 40.19
N ALA A 97 -9.99 -30.79 39.16
CA ALA A 97 -11.22 -30.13 38.71
C ALA A 97 -12.26 -31.16 38.20
N PRO A 98 -13.53 -31.08 38.62
CA PRO A 98 -14.58 -32.03 38.22
C PRO A 98 -14.97 -31.91 36.74
N PHE A 99 -14.57 -30.83 36.07
CA PHE A 99 -14.82 -30.54 34.66
C PHE A 99 -13.58 -29.88 34.03
N PRO A 100 -13.41 -29.98 32.70
CA PRO A 100 -12.37 -29.21 31.99
C PRO A 100 -12.57 -27.71 32.22
N ALA A 101 -11.46 -26.96 32.27
CA ALA A 101 -11.53 -25.51 32.40
C ALA A 101 -12.19 -24.91 31.15
N ARG A 102 -13.08 -23.94 31.35
CA ARG A 102 -13.69 -23.20 30.24
C ARG A 102 -12.72 -22.16 29.72
N PRO A 103 -12.59 -21.97 28.39
CA PRO A 103 -11.79 -20.91 27.82
C PRO A 103 -12.14 -19.55 28.42
N LEU A 104 -11.11 -18.73 28.65
CA LEU A 104 -11.27 -17.37 29.13
C LEU A 104 -11.94 -16.52 28.05
N GLU A 105 -13.12 -15.99 28.36
CA GLU A 105 -13.82 -15.03 27.50
C GLU A 105 -13.41 -13.61 27.87
N ILE A 106 -13.07 -12.80 26.85
CA ILE A 106 -12.78 -11.38 26.99
C ILE A 106 -13.73 -10.63 26.07
N ASP A 107 -14.44 -9.63 26.60
CA ASP A 107 -15.24 -8.73 25.77
C ASP A 107 -14.33 -7.79 24.96
N PHE A 108 -14.20 -8.08 23.66
CA PHE A 108 -13.37 -7.30 22.75
C PHE A 108 -13.88 -5.88 22.50
N HIS A 109 -15.16 -5.60 22.74
CA HIS A 109 -15.76 -4.28 22.55
C HIS A 109 -15.50 -3.37 23.76
N ALA A 110 -15.44 -3.94 24.96
CA ALA A 110 -15.09 -3.23 26.19
C ALA A 110 -13.59 -2.91 26.32
N LEU A 111 -12.73 -3.53 25.50
CA LEU A 111 -11.29 -3.29 25.55
C LEU A 111 -10.90 -1.86 25.12
N PRO A 112 -10.05 -1.17 25.89
CA PRO A 112 -9.51 0.12 25.48
C PRO A 112 -8.58 -0.04 24.28
N GLN A 113 -8.58 0.96 23.40
CA GLN A 113 -7.85 0.93 22.12
C GLN A 113 -6.37 0.50 22.23
N PRO A 114 -5.58 0.94 23.25
CA PRO A 114 -4.18 0.53 23.39
C PRO A 114 -3.98 -0.96 23.74
N ALA A 115 -4.99 -1.64 24.28
CA ALA A 115 -4.93 -3.07 24.63
C ALA A 115 -5.29 -3.98 23.44
N ARG A 116 -6.12 -3.50 22.51
CA ARG A 116 -6.65 -4.28 21.36
C ARG A 116 -5.57 -4.94 20.50
N PRO A 117 -4.45 -4.28 20.13
CA PRO A 117 -3.41 -4.88 19.28
C PRO A 117 -2.95 -6.26 19.75
N TYR A 118 -2.84 -6.45 21.05
CA TYR A 118 -2.32 -7.67 21.66
C TYR A 118 -3.29 -8.86 21.60
N LEU A 119 -4.55 -8.63 21.18
CA LEU A 119 -5.58 -9.66 21.04
C LEU A 119 -6.05 -9.81 19.59
N LEU A 120 -5.25 -9.39 18.59
CA LEU A 120 -5.57 -9.55 17.17
C LEU A 120 -5.80 -11.01 16.75
N GLY A 121 -4.96 -11.95 17.20
CA GLY A 121 -5.14 -13.37 16.93
C GLY A 121 -6.48 -13.90 17.45
N PRO A 122 -6.76 -13.74 18.76
CA PRO A 122 -8.06 -14.09 19.34
C PRO A 122 -9.26 -13.41 18.65
N PHE A 123 -9.19 -12.10 18.40
CA PHE A 123 -10.29 -11.34 17.78
C PHE A 123 -10.67 -11.86 16.40
N PHE A 124 -9.69 -12.29 15.60
CA PHE A 124 -9.94 -12.87 14.28
C PHE A 124 -10.01 -14.40 14.27
N ALA A 125 -9.96 -15.04 15.45
CA ALA A 125 -9.85 -16.49 15.61
C ALA A 125 -8.72 -17.12 14.77
N VAL A 126 -7.59 -16.41 14.62
CA VAL A 126 -6.44 -16.89 13.82
C VAL A 126 -5.50 -17.68 14.73
N HIS A 127 -5.49 -19.00 14.58
CA HIS A 127 -4.61 -19.89 15.31
C HIS A 127 -4.12 -21.07 14.46
N ALA A 128 -2.95 -21.61 14.79
CA ALA A 128 -2.38 -22.82 14.19
C ALA A 128 -1.78 -23.69 15.29
N ALA A 129 -1.94 -25.02 15.19
CA ALA A 129 -1.42 -25.99 16.16
C ALA A 129 -1.71 -25.61 17.64
N GLY A 130 -2.94 -25.18 17.92
CA GLY A 130 -3.38 -24.82 19.28
C GLY A 130 -2.76 -23.52 19.82
N ARG A 131 -2.30 -22.61 18.95
CA ARG A 131 -1.76 -21.30 19.35
C ARG A 131 -2.28 -20.19 18.47
N PHE A 132 -2.81 -19.13 19.10
CA PHE A 132 -3.17 -17.91 18.38
C PHE A 132 -1.95 -17.26 17.71
N ALA A 133 -2.19 -16.55 16.62
CA ALA A 133 -1.26 -15.54 16.13
C ALA A 133 -1.04 -14.51 17.24
N GLU A 134 0.22 -14.25 17.60
CA GLU A 134 0.57 -13.39 18.73
C GLU A 134 1.34 -12.15 18.28
N VAL A 135 1.23 -11.06 19.04
CA VAL A 135 2.06 -9.87 18.82
C VAL A 135 3.45 -10.13 19.39
N CYS A 136 4.48 -9.93 18.57
CA CYS A 136 5.87 -10.04 18.97
C CYS A 136 6.27 -8.84 19.84
N LEU A 137 6.29 -9.03 21.16
CA LEU A 137 6.61 -7.97 22.13
C LEU A 137 7.98 -7.32 21.92
N ALA A 138 8.95 -8.05 21.37
CA ALA A 138 10.29 -7.53 21.08
C ALA A 138 10.35 -6.63 19.83
N ARG A 139 9.43 -6.80 18.87
CA ARG A 139 9.49 -6.14 17.55
C ARG A 139 8.32 -5.19 17.28
N SER A 140 7.37 -5.12 18.20
CA SER A 140 6.15 -4.31 18.10
C SER A 140 6.21 -3.10 19.02
N SER A 141 5.62 -2.00 18.57
CA SER A 141 5.37 -0.80 19.35
C SER A 141 4.04 -0.22 18.86
N PRO A 142 2.89 -0.79 19.29
CA PRO A 142 1.59 -0.44 18.73
C PRO A 142 1.27 1.06 18.86
N ASP A 143 1.69 1.70 19.94
CA ASP A 143 1.52 3.14 20.18
C ASP A 143 2.36 3.98 19.22
N ALA A 144 3.53 3.48 18.81
CA ALA A 144 4.37 4.07 17.77
C ALA A 144 3.94 3.67 16.34
N GLY A 145 2.81 2.94 16.20
CA GLY A 145 2.28 2.55 14.91
C GLY A 145 2.98 1.35 14.25
N LYS A 146 3.56 0.42 15.03
CA LYS A 146 4.15 -0.81 14.48
C LYS A 146 3.66 -2.05 15.24
N ILE A 147 3.11 -3.02 14.53
CA ILE A 147 2.70 -4.31 15.10
C ILE A 147 3.34 -5.41 14.27
N VAL A 148 4.07 -6.33 14.91
CA VAL A 148 4.61 -7.53 14.26
C VAL A 148 3.85 -8.72 14.80
N ILE A 149 3.06 -9.35 13.95
CA ILE A 149 2.29 -10.54 14.28
C ILE A 149 3.12 -11.76 13.89
N VAL A 150 3.17 -12.76 14.76
CA VAL A 150 3.90 -14.01 14.55
C VAL A 150 2.91 -15.16 14.63
N GLN A 151 2.89 -16.00 13.59
CA GLN A 151 2.18 -17.26 13.62
C GLN A 151 3.12 -18.32 14.15
N THR A 152 2.86 -18.79 15.38
CA THR A 152 3.62 -19.91 15.95
C THR A 152 2.90 -21.21 15.61
N GLY A 153 3.64 -22.22 15.11
CA GLY A 153 3.08 -23.56 14.84
C GLY A 153 2.52 -23.76 13.42
N GLY A 154 2.74 -22.82 12.50
CA GLY A 154 2.36 -22.94 11.09
C GLY A 154 2.83 -21.76 10.25
N PRO A 155 2.69 -21.83 8.91
CA PRO A 155 3.04 -20.71 8.04
C PRO A 155 2.09 -19.53 8.26
N MET A 156 2.62 -18.32 8.07
CA MET A 156 1.84 -17.10 8.07
C MET A 156 1.10 -16.93 6.74
N ASP A 157 -0.22 -16.70 6.81
CA ASP A 157 -1.03 -16.40 5.62
C ASP A 157 -1.24 -14.89 5.48
N ALA A 158 -0.30 -14.24 4.79
CA ALA A 158 -0.35 -12.80 4.54
C ALA A 158 -1.56 -12.38 3.68
N VAL A 159 -2.06 -13.24 2.80
CA VAL A 159 -3.23 -12.96 1.95
C VAL A 159 -4.48 -12.88 2.83
N ALA A 160 -4.63 -13.81 3.75
CA ALA A 160 -5.75 -13.81 4.68
C ALA A 160 -5.66 -12.62 5.67
N TRP A 161 -4.46 -12.20 6.09
CA TRP A 161 -4.31 -10.96 6.87
C TRP A 161 -4.67 -9.71 6.06
N ARG A 162 -4.29 -9.65 4.78
CA ARG A 162 -4.64 -8.55 3.87
C ARG A 162 -6.15 -8.43 3.71
N ALA A 163 -6.86 -9.54 3.56
CA ALA A 163 -8.33 -9.57 3.48
C ALA A 163 -9.01 -9.06 4.77
N ARG A 164 -8.35 -9.17 5.93
CA ARG A 164 -8.86 -8.70 7.23
C ARG A 164 -8.56 -7.24 7.54
N LEU A 165 -7.72 -6.57 6.74
CA LEU A 165 -7.35 -5.16 6.98
C LEU A 165 -8.54 -4.21 7.20
N PRO A 166 -9.67 -4.33 6.47
CA PRO A 166 -10.83 -3.46 6.73
C PRO A 166 -11.40 -3.61 8.14
N ALA A 167 -11.61 -4.85 8.59
CA ALA A 167 -12.11 -5.14 9.94
C ALA A 167 -11.07 -4.78 11.02
N LEU A 168 -9.78 -4.98 10.72
CA LEU A 168 -8.67 -4.62 11.61
C LEU A 168 -8.61 -3.11 11.82
N ASN A 169 -8.73 -2.32 10.75
CA ASN A 169 -8.77 -0.86 10.84
C ASN A 169 -10.01 -0.38 11.60
N ALA A 170 -11.18 -0.98 11.37
CA ALA A 170 -12.38 -0.67 12.15
C ALA A 170 -12.21 -0.93 13.65
N TRP A 171 -11.47 -1.97 14.04
CA TRP A 171 -11.28 -2.34 15.45
C TRP A 171 -10.11 -1.61 16.14
N LEU A 172 -8.97 -1.44 15.46
CA LEU A 172 -7.78 -0.77 16.00
C LEU A 172 -7.79 0.76 15.83
N GLY A 173 -8.68 1.29 14.99
CA GLY A 173 -8.62 2.64 14.42
C GLY A 173 -7.84 2.67 13.11
N ASP A 174 -8.28 3.49 12.16
CA ASP A 174 -7.82 3.51 10.78
C ASP A 174 -6.32 3.81 10.60
N GLY A 175 -5.78 3.39 9.45
CA GLY A 175 -4.43 3.71 8.97
C GLY A 175 -3.43 2.56 9.04
N TRP A 176 -3.83 1.36 9.45
CA TRP A 176 -2.97 0.19 9.45
C TRP A 176 -2.90 -0.46 8.06
N SER A 177 -1.68 -0.78 7.64
CA SER A 177 -1.37 -1.46 6.38
C SER A 177 -0.28 -2.50 6.60
N ILE A 178 -0.21 -3.52 5.74
CA ILE A 178 0.89 -4.50 5.74
C ILE A 178 2.11 -3.84 5.10
N ALA A 179 3.21 -3.75 5.85
CA ALA A 179 4.49 -3.21 5.38
C ALA A 179 5.42 -4.28 4.82
N ALA A 180 5.39 -5.47 5.42
CA ALA A 180 6.18 -6.63 5.07
C ALA A 180 5.52 -7.90 5.62
N ASP A 181 5.80 -9.02 4.99
CA ASP A 181 5.42 -10.35 5.44
C ASP A 181 6.51 -11.36 5.06
N ASP A 182 6.64 -12.42 5.86
CA ASP A 182 7.52 -13.56 5.63
C ASP A 182 6.79 -14.86 6.00
N ALA A 183 7.48 -16.00 5.91
CA ALA A 183 6.90 -17.31 6.17
C ALA A 183 6.25 -17.48 7.56
N SER A 184 6.56 -16.61 8.53
CA SER A 184 6.10 -16.68 9.91
C SER A 184 5.55 -15.36 10.47
N THR A 185 5.71 -14.24 9.77
CA THR A 185 5.36 -12.91 10.29
C THR A 185 4.60 -12.04 9.30
N VAL A 186 3.75 -11.17 9.85
CA VAL A 186 3.16 -10.02 9.15
C VAL A 186 3.48 -8.78 9.97
N THR A 187 4.09 -7.79 9.33
CA THR A 187 4.37 -6.48 9.94
C THR A 187 3.33 -5.49 9.47
N LEU A 188 2.53 -4.99 10.41
CA LEU A 188 1.61 -3.88 10.22
C LEU A 188 2.28 -2.58 10.64
N ILE A 189 2.10 -1.54 9.82
CA ILE A 189 2.45 -0.17 10.22
C ILE A 189 1.24 0.75 10.09
N ARG A 190 1.09 1.65 11.06
CA ARG A 190 0.12 2.72 11.03
C ARG A 190 0.69 3.85 10.18
N ARG A 191 0.10 4.04 9.00
CA ARG A 191 0.39 5.15 8.10
C ARG A 191 -0.59 6.27 8.38
N ARG A 192 -0.07 7.50 8.42
CA ARG A 192 -0.92 8.68 8.35
C ARG A 192 -1.58 8.70 6.97
N PRO A 193 -2.86 9.09 6.84
CA PRO A 193 -3.47 9.25 5.53
C PRO A 193 -2.61 10.15 4.62
N LEU A 194 -2.54 9.82 3.33
CA LEU A 194 -1.90 10.72 2.36
C LEU A 194 -2.56 12.11 2.41
N PRO A 195 -1.77 13.18 2.26
CA PRO A 195 -2.33 14.52 2.19
C PRO A 195 -3.29 14.62 1.01
N ALA A 196 -4.31 15.48 1.13
CA ALA A 196 -5.32 15.67 0.07
C ALA A 196 -4.69 16.11 -1.27
N THR A 197 -3.57 16.83 -1.19
CA THR A 197 -2.75 17.21 -2.34
C THR A 197 -1.33 16.76 -2.09
N LEU A 198 -0.83 15.86 -2.94
CA LEU A 198 0.57 15.41 -2.93
C LEU A 198 1.31 16.09 -4.08
N PRO A 199 2.40 16.85 -3.86
CA PRO A 199 3.14 17.44 -4.98
C PRO A 199 3.78 16.35 -5.85
N PHE A 200 3.75 16.55 -7.17
CA PHE A 200 4.47 15.69 -8.09
C PHE A 200 5.99 15.92 -8.00
N HIS A 201 6.74 14.83 -7.86
CA HIS A 201 8.20 14.83 -7.96
C HIS A 201 8.66 13.96 -9.12
N LYS A 202 9.65 14.42 -9.88
CA LYS A 202 10.21 13.67 -11.03
C LYS A 202 10.73 12.28 -10.66
N GLN A 203 11.16 12.09 -9.41
CA GLN A 203 11.61 10.79 -8.87
C GLN A 203 10.54 9.70 -8.85
N PHE A 204 9.26 10.06 -9.00
CA PHE A 204 8.19 9.08 -9.16
C PHE A 204 8.15 8.47 -10.56
N LEU A 205 8.84 9.05 -11.54
CA LEU A 205 8.93 8.49 -12.89
C LEU A 205 10.07 7.47 -12.96
N THR A 206 9.85 6.37 -13.69
CA THR A 206 10.82 5.29 -13.84
C THR A 206 10.99 4.94 -15.32
N ARG A 207 12.20 4.50 -15.71
CA ARG A 207 12.45 3.99 -17.07
C ARG A 207 11.63 2.71 -17.32
N GLY A 208 11.09 2.54 -18.53
CA GLY A 208 10.35 1.35 -18.93
C GLY A 208 8.92 1.23 -18.42
N ALA A 209 8.41 2.18 -17.63
CA ALA A 209 7.08 2.07 -17.02
C ALA A 209 6.30 3.39 -16.95
N LEU A 210 4.97 3.26 -16.98
CA LEU A 210 4.01 4.32 -16.70
C LEU A 210 3.81 4.46 -15.19
N PHE A 211 3.99 5.66 -14.65
CA PHE A 211 3.60 5.96 -13.27
C PHE A 211 2.11 6.29 -13.19
N VAL A 212 1.36 5.55 -12.38
CA VAL A 212 -0.11 5.71 -12.27
C VAL A 212 -0.59 6.33 -10.95
N GLY A 213 0.30 6.49 -9.97
CA GLY A 213 0.02 7.17 -8.71
C GLY A 213 0.73 6.51 -7.52
N ILE A 214 0.47 7.01 -6.32
CA ILE A 214 0.92 6.43 -5.07
C ILE A 214 -0.21 5.59 -4.49
N ASP A 215 0.02 4.30 -4.24
CA ASP A 215 -0.96 3.43 -3.61
C ASP A 215 -1.35 3.96 -2.22
N VAL A 216 -2.64 4.12 -1.96
CA VAL A 216 -3.11 4.76 -0.71
C VAL A 216 -2.90 3.89 0.53
N ASP A 217 -2.74 2.59 0.36
CA ASP A 217 -2.59 1.64 1.48
C ASP A 217 -1.11 1.42 1.80
N THR A 218 -0.27 1.24 0.77
CA THR A 218 1.15 0.94 0.90
C THR A 218 2.04 2.18 0.85
N HIS A 219 1.51 3.32 0.37
CA HIS A 219 2.24 4.56 0.08
C HIS A 219 3.41 4.38 -0.89
N ARG A 220 3.42 3.30 -1.67
CA ARG A 220 4.45 3.06 -2.66
C ARG A 220 4.01 3.61 -4.01
N PRO A 221 4.92 4.15 -4.82
CA PRO A 221 4.66 4.40 -6.22
C PRO A 221 4.17 3.13 -6.92
N VAL A 222 3.11 3.27 -7.71
CA VAL A 222 2.59 2.22 -8.58
C VAL A 222 3.01 2.53 -10.00
N HIS A 223 3.63 1.53 -10.62
CA HIS A 223 4.11 1.58 -11.99
C HIS A 223 3.55 0.41 -12.79
N ILE A 224 3.21 0.67 -14.04
CA ILE A 224 2.84 -0.37 -15.00
C ILE A 224 3.90 -0.38 -16.10
N PRO A 225 4.68 -1.46 -16.27
CA PRO A 225 5.63 -1.57 -17.36
C PRO A 225 4.94 -1.34 -18.71
N PHE A 226 5.58 -0.57 -19.61
CA PHE A 226 4.97 -0.31 -20.93
C PHE A 226 4.74 -1.60 -21.71
N ALA A 227 5.59 -2.61 -21.54
CA ALA A 227 5.41 -3.93 -22.13
C ALA A 227 4.14 -4.64 -21.63
N ASP A 228 3.74 -4.39 -20.38
CA ASP A 228 2.65 -5.09 -19.70
C ASP A 228 1.30 -4.37 -19.74
N LEU A 229 1.28 -3.10 -20.17
CA LEU A 229 0.02 -2.39 -20.40
C LEU A 229 -0.90 -3.19 -21.34
N SER A 230 -2.19 -2.90 -21.33
CA SER A 230 -3.10 -3.33 -22.39
C SER A 230 -2.92 -2.45 -23.63
N ALA A 231 -3.62 -2.81 -24.72
CA ALA A 231 -3.68 -1.96 -25.90
C ALA A 231 -4.47 -0.67 -25.62
N GLY A 232 -5.53 -0.75 -24.81
CA GLY A 232 -6.33 0.40 -24.38
C GLY A 232 -6.27 0.58 -22.86
N THR A 233 -5.98 1.81 -22.42
CA THR A 233 -6.09 2.27 -21.04
C THR A 233 -7.18 3.33 -20.97
N TYR A 234 -8.17 3.14 -20.10
CA TYR A 234 -9.31 4.05 -19.98
C TYR A 234 -9.21 4.90 -18.70
N ILE A 235 -9.34 6.22 -18.83
CA ILE A 235 -9.14 7.19 -17.74
C ILE A 235 -10.36 8.13 -17.63
N PRO A 236 -11.49 7.65 -17.08
CA PRO A 236 -12.67 8.48 -16.87
C PRO A 236 -12.63 9.23 -15.53
N GLY A 237 -13.45 10.27 -15.40
CA GLY A 237 -13.59 11.02 -14.15
C GLY A 237 -14.40 12.29 -14.32
N ALA A 238 -15.15 12.72 -13.32
CA ALA A 238 -15.85 14.01 -13.35
C ALA A 238 -14.91 15.22 -13.42
N SER A 239 -15.43 16.40 -13.77
CA SER A 239 -14.65 17.64 -13.70
C SER A 239 -14.09 17.88 -12.28
N GLY A 240 -12.90 18.46 -12.20
CA GLY A 240 -12.19 18.71 -10.94
C GLY A 240 -11.65 17.47 -10.22
N SER A 241 -11.77 16.26 -10.78
CA SER A 241 -11.35 15.02 -10.10
C SER A 241 -9.84 14.77 -10.08
N GLY A 242 -9.03 15.52 -10.85
CA GLY A 242 -7.57 15.36 -10.94
C GLY A 242 -7.04 14.79 -12.26
N LYS A 243 -7.91 14.50 -13.24
CA LYS A 243 -7.53 13.97 -14.56
C LYS A 243 -6.47 14.78 -15.30
N THR A 244 -6.56 16.11 -15.29
CA THR A 244 -5.59 16.97 -16.00
C THR A 244 -4.18 16.78 -15.44
N SER A 245 -4.01 16.75 -14.13
CA SER A 245 -2.72 16.43 -13.51
C SER A 245 -2.24 15.02 -13.87
N ALA A 246 -3.16 14.04 -13.90
CA ALA A 246 -2.84 12.67 -14.28
C ALA A 246 -2.38 12.55 -15.74
N LEU A 247 -3.04 13.26 -16.65
CA LEU A 247 -2.68 13.36 -18.06
C LEU A 247 -1.27 13.92 -18.22
N HIS A 248 -0.94 15.02 -17.53
CA HIS A 248 0.42 15.57 -17.59
C HIS A 248 1.48 14.63 -17.01
N ILE A 249 1.16 13.88 -15.95
CA ILE A 249 2.07 12.88 -15.37
C ILE A 249 2.26 11.68 -16.31
N LEU A 250 1.19 11.22 -16.96
CA LEU A 250 1.22 10.19 -17.99
C LEU A 250 2.12 10.62 -19.15
N LEU A 251 1.94 11.84 -19.66
CA LEU A 251 2.77 12.39 -20.73
C LEU A 251 4.24 12.49 -20.31
N ARG A 252 4.52 12.97 -19.10
CA ARG A 252 5.90 12.99 -18.56
C ARG A 252 6.49 11.58 -18.46
N SER A 253 5.70 10.57 -18.08
CA SER A 253 6.14 9.16 -18.06
C SER A 253 6.50 8.66 -19.45
N ILE A 254 5.75 9.04 -20.48
CA ILE A 254 6.07 8.72 -21.88
C ILE A 254 7.32 9.48 -22.34
N PHE A 255 7.42 10.77 -22.05
CA PHE A 255 8.51 11.63 -22.52
C PHE A 255 9.87 11.23 -21.98
N ILE A 256 9.97 10.83 -20.70
CA ILE A 256 11.23 10.29 -20.15
C ILE A 256 11.57 8.89 -20.68
N ASN A 257 10.73 8.31 -21.54
CA ASN A 257 10.87 6.98 -22.12
C ASN A 257 10.76 7.00 -23.66
N LEU A 258 10.97 8.16 -24.31
CA LEU A 258 10.85 8.31 -25.78
C LEU A 258 11.76 7.37 -26.59
N ASP A 259 12.81 6.84 -25.99
CA ASP A 259 13.66 5.80 -26.58
C ASP A 259 12.91 4.48 -26.82
N LEU A 260 11.87 4.19 -26.02
CA LEU A 260 11.03 3.00 -26.17
C LEU A 260 9.87 3.19 -27.16
N PHE A 261 9.63 4.41 -27.63
CA PHE A 261 8.52 4.73 -28.53
C PHE A 261 9.04 5.02 -29.94
N ALA A 262 8.38 4.46 -30.95
CA ALA A 262 8.58 4.84 -32.35
C ALA A 262 7.83 6.14 -32.68
N ALA A 263 6.65 6.35 -32.08
CA ALA A 263 5.88 7.58 -32.20
C ALA A 263 4.96 7.81 -31.00
N VAL A 264 4.63 9.07 -30.76
CA VAL A 264 3.70 9.54 -29.73
C VAL A 264 2.71 10.49 -30.37
N TYR A 265 1.43 10.12 -30.41
CA TYR A 265 0.33 10.92 -30.92
C TYR A 265 -0.46 11.49 -29.74
N LEU A 266 -0.59 12.81 -29.70
CA LEU A 266 -1.37 13.55 -28.71
C LEU A 266 -2.58 14.13 -29.42
N VAL A 267 -3.76 13.66 -29.08
CA VAL A 267 -5.03 14.05 -29.69
C VAL A 267 -5.80 14.90 -28.69
N ASP A 268 -6.13 16.13 -29.06
CA ASP A 268 -6.82 17.11 -28.21
C ASP A 268 -8.26 17.30 -28.70
N GLY A 269 -9.22 16.74 -27.97
CA GLY A 269 -10.65 16.84 -28.30
C GLY A 269 -11.37 18.04 -27.70
N LYS A 270 -10.66 19.03 -27.13
CA LYS A 270 -11.31 20.21 -26.53
C LYS A 270 -11.28 21.41 -27.46
N ASP A 271 -10.14 22.10 -27.50
CA ASP A 271 -9.93 23.34 -28.25
C ASP A 271 -8.54 23.36 -28.91
N GLY A 272 -7.78 22.25 -28.84
CA GLY A 272 -6.42 22.16 -29.35
C GLY A 272 -5.36 22.87 -28.49
N VAL A 273 -5.74 23.60 -27.43
CA VAL A 273 -4.83 24.46 -26.67
C VAL A 273 -4.04 23.68 -25.61
N ALA A 274 -4.61 22.59 -25.09
CA ALA A 274 -4.00 21.84 -24.00
C ALA A 274 -2.75 21.09 -24.49
N MET A 275 -2.84 20.42 -25.63
CA MET A 275 -1.75 19.60 -26.20
C MET A 275 -0.82 20.35 -27.14
N ALA A 276 -1.23 21.46 -27.76
CA ALA A 276 -0.39 22.23 -28.69
C ALA A 276 0.97 22.65 -28.08
N ARG A 277 1.04 22.83 -26.76
CA ARG A 277 2.31 23.13 -26.07
C ARG A 277 3.39 22.07 -26.22
N TYR A 278 3.01 20.85 -26.58
CA TYR A 278 3.92 19.72 -26.79
C TYR A 278 4.34 19.56 -28.26
N ALA A 279 3.74 20.33 -29.18
CA ALA A 279 4.16 20.36 -30.57
C ALA A 279 5.61 20.85 -30.66
N GLY A 280 6.38 20.25 -31.58
CA GLY A 280 7.79 20.61 -31.82
C GLY A 280 8.78 20.16 -30.73
N LEU A 281 8.35 19.53 -29.64
CA LEU A 281 9.27 19.10 -28.58
C LEU A 281 10.26 18.01 -28.98
N HIS A 282 9.80 17.11 -29.84
CA HIS A 282 10.60 15.99 -30.31
C HIS A 282 10.00 15.49 -31.63
N PRO A 283 10.82 15.06 -32.61
CA PRO A 283 10.30 14.58 -33.92
C PRO A 283 9.32 13.41 -33.83
N LYS A 284 9.36 12.64 -32.73
CA LYS A 284 8.43 11.53 -32.46
C LYS A 284 7.07 11.97 -31.92
N ILE A 285 6.92 13.21 -31.47
CA ILE A 285 5.67 13.73 -30.88
C ILE A 285 4.89 14.46 -31.96
N LYS A 286 3.64 14.03 -32.17
CA LYS A 286 2.70 14.61 -33.11
C LYS A 286 1.44 15.02 -32.36
N VAL A 287 0.96 16.23 -32.60
CA VAL A 287 -0.27 16.75 -32.01
C VAL A 287 -1.33 16.82 -33.10
N LEU A 288 -2.52 16.28 -32.82
CA LEU A 288 -3.68 16.28 -33.71
C LEU A 288 -4.89 16.86 -32.96
N TYR A 289 -5.78 17.49 -33.70
CA TYR A 289 -7.01 18.09 -33.18
C TYR A 289 -8.19 17.94 -34.15
N ASP A 290 -7.94 17.87 -35.45
CA ASP A 290 -9.00 17.70 -36.46
C ASP A 290 -9.50 16.25 -36.54
N GLU A 291 -10.82 16.07 -36.59
CA GLU A 291 -11.45 14.74 -36.65
C GLU A 291 -10.97 13.88 -37.83
N PRO A 292 -10.87 14.39 -39.08
CA PRO A 292 -10.41 13.58 -40.21
C PRO A 292 -8.99 13.03 -40.02
N ASP A 293 -8.08 13.82 -39.44
CA ASP A 293 -6.70 13.40 -39.18
C ASP A 293 -6.64 12.29 -38.12
N VAL A 294 -7.50 12.38 -37.10
CA VAL A 294 -7.62 11.36 -36.06
C VAL A 294 -8.21 10.07 -36.64
N TRP A 295 -9.18 10.17 -37.54
CA TRP A 295 -9.76 9.02 -38.22
C TRP A 295 -8.75 8.34 -39.15
N GLN A 296 -7.99 9.13 -39.91
CA GLN A 296 -6.91 8.63 -40.75
C GLN A 296 -5.82 7.95 -39.92
N LEU A 297 -5.41 8.56 -38.79
CA LEU A 297 -4.46 7.95 -37.87
C LEU A 297 -4.92 6.55 -37.42
N ALA A 298 -6.20 6.37 -37.08
CA ALA A 298 -6.71 5.06 -36.69
C ALA A 298 -6.60 4.02 -37.81
N ALA A 299 -6.83 4.42 -39.07
CA ALA A 299 -6.66 3.55 -40.23
C ALA A 299 -5.18 3.16 -40.45
N ASP A 300 -4.28 4.13 -40.33
CA ASP A 300 -2.83 3.92 -40.46
C ASP A 300 -2.31 2.99 -39.37
N LEU A 301 -2.74 3.19 -38.12
CA LEU A 301 -2.33 2.36 -36.98
C LEU A 301 -2.87 0.93 -37.09
N ASN A 302 -4.09 0.73 -37.61
CA ASN A 302 -4.62 -0.61 -37.86
C ASN A 302 -3.80 -1.32 -38.95
N SER A 303 -3.39 -0.60 -39.99
CA SER A 303 -2.52 -1.15 -41.05
C SER A 303 -1.14 -1.52 -40.50
N LEU A 304 -0.51 -0.62 -39.72
CA LEU A 304 0.76 -0.89 -39.03
C LEU A 304 0.65 -2.09 -38.07
N MET A 305 -0.44 -2.19 -37.32
CA MET A 305 -0.70 -3.32 -36.43
C MET A 305 -0.70 -4.64 -37.20
N ARG A 306 -1.37 -4.69 -38.36
CA ARG A 306 -1.41 -5.90 -39.21
C ARG A 306 -0.01 -6.26 -39.72
N GLN A 307 0.76 -5.27 -40.18
CA GLN A 307 2.14 -5.47 -40.64
C GLN A 307 3.05 -6.01 -39.52
N ARG A 308 3.01 -5.39 -38.33
CA ARG A 308 3.81 -5.84 -37.17
C ARG A 308 3.43 -7.24 -36.74
N ASN A 309 2.13 -7.53 -36.63
CA ASN A 309 1.66 -8.87 -36.27
C ASN A 309 2.06 -9.94 -37.30
N ALA A 310 2.08 -9.61 -38.60
CA ALA A 310 2.55 -10.54 -39.63
C ALA A 310 4.06 -10.82 -39.51
N THR A 311 4.84 -9.77 -39.27
CA THR A 311 6.30 -9.86 -39.04
C THR A 311 6.61 -10.71 -37.80
N GLN A 312 5.89 -10.46 -36.71
CA GLN A 312 5.99 -11.21 -35.45
C GLN A 312 5.66 -12.69 -35.61
N ARG A 313 4.61 -13.01 -36.38
CA ARG A 313 4.25 -14.40 -36.69
C ARG A 313 5.35 -15.11 -37.47
N ALA A 314 5.98 -14.43 -38.42
CA ALA A 314 7.09 -14.98 -39.18
C ALA A 314 8.35 -15.18 -38.32
N ALA A 315 8.57 -14.31 -37.33
CA ALA A 315 9.72 -14.35 -36.43
C ALA A 315 9.53 -15.23 -35.17
N GLY A 316 8.31 -15.72 -34.89
CA GLY A 316 8.00 -16.49 -33.68
C GLY A 316 8.03 -15.66 -32.39
N THR A 317 7.80 -14.35 -32.47
CA THR A 317 7.80 -13.45 -31.30
C THR A 317 6.38 -13.04 -30.91
N ASP A 318 6.03 -13.16 -29.63
CA ASP A 318 4.63 -12.99 -29.18
C ASP A 318 4.24 -11.55 -28.81
N LYS A 319 5.21 -10.70 -28.44
CA LYS A 319 4.92 -9.33 -27.99
C LYS A 319 6.02 -8.34 -28.31
N ALA A 320 5.63 -7.11 -28.63
CA ALA A 320 6.53 -5.97 -28.68
C ALA A 320 7.01 -5.60 -27.26
N THR A 321 8.32 -5.45 -27.11
CA THR A 321 8.98 -4.99 -25.87
C THR A 321 9.58 -3.59 -26.01
N GLN A 322 9.63 -3.06 -27.24
CA GLN A 322 10.13 -1.73 -27.61
C GLN A 322 9.40 -1.23 -28.87
N ASP A 323 9.80 -0.07 -29.38
CA ASP A 323 9.19 0.60 -30.56
C ASP A 323 7.68 0.80 -30.43
N PHE A 324 7.23 1.08 -29.21
CA PHE A 324 5.83 1.29 -28.91
C PHE A 324 5.26 2.50 -29.68
N ILE A 325 3.97 2.48 -29.95
CA ILE A 325 3.23 3.67 -30.39
C ILE A 325 2.34 4.09 -29.24
N ALA A 326 2.49 5.32 -28.75
CA ALA A 326 1.55 5.89 -27.80
C ALA A 326 0.53 6.75 -28.54
N VAL A 327 -0.76 6.58 -28.22
CA VAL A 327 -1.85 7.43 -28.69
C VAL A 327 -2.61 7.90 -27.46
N VAL A 328 -2.50 9.19 -27.14
CA VAL A 328 -3.17 9.80 -25.98
C VAL A 328 -4.29 10.68 -26.50
N ILE A 329 -5.53 10.33 -26.19
CA ILE A 329 -6.73 11.07 -26.64
C ILE A 329 -7.38 11.73 -25.43
N ASP A 330 -7.22 13.05 -25.31
CA ASP A 330 -7.94 13.86 -24.33
C ASP A 330 -9.34 14.18 -24.86
N GLU A 331 -10.36 13.76 -24.13
CA GLU A 331 -11.78 13.84 -24.53
C GLU A 331 -12.13 13.04 -25.79
N LEU A 332 -11.99 11.71 -25.69
CA LEU A 332 -12.43 10.78 -26.75
C LEU A 332 -13.85 11.04 -27.29
N PRO A 333 -14.87 11.39 -26.46
CA PRO A 333 -16.24 11.65 -26.93
C PRO A 333 -16.34 12.61 -28.12
N THR A 334 -15.42 13.57 -28.25
CA THR A 334 -15.38 14.51 -29.37
C THR A 334 -15.26 13.79 -30.71
N PHE A 335 -14.39 12.78 -30.81
CA PHE A 335 -14.10 12.10 -32.08
C PHE A 335 -15.03 10.94 -32.42
N VAL A 336 -15.74 10.42 -31.42
CA VAL A 336 -16.66 9.27 -31.58
C VAL A 336 -18.12 9.70 -31.65
N ALA A 337 -18.43 10.99 -31.42
CA ALA A 337 -19.75 11.55 -31.64
C ALA A 337 -20.22 11.28 -33.07
N LYS A 338 -21.51 10.97 -33.25
CA LYS A 338 -22.06 10.67 -34.58
C LYS A 338 -22.02 11.94 -35.44
N PRO A 339 -21.44 11.90 -36.65
CA PRO A 339 -21.44 13.05 -37.54
C PRO A 339 -22.86 13.31 -38.07
N SER A 340 -23.19 14.59 -38.27
CA SER A 340 -24.50 15.05 -38.76
C SER A 340 -24.62 15.09 -40.30
N GLY A 341 -23.69 14.48 -41.06
CA GLY A 341 -23.65 14.53 -42.53
C GLY A 341 -23.14 13.25 -43.21
N ASP A 342 -22.50 13.41 -44.37
CA ASP A 342 -22.07 12.30 -45.25
C ASP A 342 -20.88 11.49 -44.71
N ALA A 343 -20.21 11.96 -43.66
CA ALA A 343 -19.07 11.32 -43.02
C ALA A 343 -19.39 10.01 -42.25
N LYS A 344 -20.63 9.51 -42.31
CA LYS A 344 -21.06 8.29 -41.58
C LYS A 344 -20.20 7.06 -41.88
N LYS A 345 -19.75 6.91 -43.13
CA LYS A 345 -18.94 5.76 -43.55
C LYS A 345 -17.53 5.81 -42.95
N GLU A 346 -16.92 6.99 -42.95
CA GLU A 346 -15.59 7.22 -42.39
C GLU A 346 -15.60 7.07 -40.87
N HIS A 347 -16.62 7.63 -40.21
CA HIS A 347 -16.84 7.45 -38.77
C HIS A 347 -17.02 5.98 -38.37
N ALA A 348 -17.81 5.21 -39.12
CA ALA A 348 -17.97 3.78 -38.86
C ALA A 348 -16.65 3.01 -39.04
N ALA A 349 -15.87 3.34 -40.07
CA ALA A 349 -14.54 2.76 -40.29
C ALA A 349 -13.56 3.13 -39.17
N PHE A 350 -13.59 4.37 -38.68
CA PHE A 350 -12.81 4.82 -37.53
C PHE A 350 -13.13 4.01 -36.28
N LEU A 351 -14.42 3.82 -35.95
CA LEU A 351 -14.83 3.00 -34.80
C LEU A 351 -14.40 1.53 -34.94
N ASP A 352 -14.50 0.94 -36.14
CA ASP A 352 -14.00 -0.42 -36.39
C ASP A 352 -12.47 -0.50 -36.21
N ASN A 353 -11.72 0.48 -36.73
CA ASN A 353 -10.28 0.56 -36.57
C ASN A 353 -9.88 0.65 -35.09
N LEU A 354 -10.50 1.54 -34.32
CA LEU A 354 -10.24 1.66 -32.87
C LEU A 354 -10.52 0.36 -32.13
N ASN A 355 -11.65 -0.30 -32.41
CA ASN A 355 -11.99 -1.59 -31.78
C ASN A 355 -10.93 -2.66 -32.09
N ARG A 356 -10.51 -2.78 -33.36
CA ARG A 356 -9.47 -3.74 -33.76
C ARG A 356 -8.14 -3.48 -33.06
N ILE A 357 -7.74 -2.21 -32.94
CA ILE A 357 -6.51 -1.83 -32.22
C ILE A 357 -6.66 -2.14 -30.73
N ALA A 358 -7.80 -1.85 -30.10
CA ALA A 358 -8.02 -2.16 -28.69
C ALA A 358 -7.95 -3.67 -28.41
N MET A 359 -8.45 -4.50 -29.33
CA MET A 359 -8.40 -5.96 -29.19
C MET A 359 -6.99 -6.55 -29.42
N ARG A 360 -6.23 -6.02 -30.37
CA ARG A 360 -5.02 -6.70 -30.91
C ARG A 360 -3.76 -5.84 -30.92
N GLY A 361 -3.84 -4.60 -30.45
CA GLY A 361 -2.74 -3.64 -30.48
C GLY A 361 -1.62 -3.96 -29.49
N ARG A 362 -1.90 -4.73 -28.43
CA ARG A 362 -0.93 -5.06 -27.37
C ARG A 362 0.30 -5.78 -27.94
N SER A 363 0.09 -6.84 -28.73
CA SER A 363 1.19 -7.60 -29.36
C SER A 363 2.00 -6.72 -30.32
N ALA A 364 1.32 -5.88 -31.09
CA ALA A 364 1.95 -4.94 -32.03
C ALA A 364 2.61 -3.71 -31.37
N GLY A 365 2.50 -3.57 -30.04
CA GLY A 365 3.10 -2.47 -29.29
C GLY A 365 2.34 -1.13 -29.37
N ILE A 366 1.06 -1.13 -29.72
CA ILE A 366 0.23 0.08 -29.77
C ILE A 366 -0.48 0.26 -28.42
N ARG A 367 -0.30 1.45 -27.82
CA ARG A 367 -0.76 1.84 -26.48
C ARG A 367 -1.66 3.06 -26.59
N MET A 368 -2.96 2.87 -26.43
CA MET A 368 -3.97 3.92 -26.47
C MET A 368 -4.36 4.31 -25.05
N PHE A 369 -4.47 5.60 -24.80
CA PHE A 369 -4.92 6.19 -23.56
C PHE A 369 -6.14 7.05 -23.86
N PHE A 370 -7.30 6.65 -23.34
CA PHE A 370 -8.57 7.33 -23.58
C PHE A 370 -8.98 8.09 -22.33
N ILE A 371 -8.94 9.42 -22.38
CA ILE A 371 -9.31 10.28 -21.26
C ILE A 371 -10.70 10.87 -21.55
N THR A 372 -11.56 10.94 -20.53
CA THR A 372 -12.89 11.56 -20.66
C THR A 372 -13.37 12.19 -19.35
N GLN A 373 -14.11 13.30 -19.47
CA GLN A 373 -14.73 14.00 -18.32
C GLN A 373 -16.08 13.45 -17.87
N SER A 374 -16.77 12.72 -18.74
CA SER A 374 -18.03 12.08 -18.39
C SER A 374 -18.10 10.77 -19.13
N PRO A 375 -17.95 9.63 -18.46
CA PRO A 375 -18.20 8.34 -19.10
C PRO A 375 -19.71 8.13 -19.21
N VAL A 376 -20.42 9.00 -19.95
CA VAL A 376 -21.79 8.67 -20.35
C VAL A 376 -21.68 7.35 -21.08
N ALA A 377 -22.42 6.34 -20.62
CA ALA A 377 -22.40 5.01 -21.21
C ALA A 377 -22.70 5.01 -22.73
N GLU A 378 -23.24 6.13 -23.24
CA GLU A 378 -23.56 6.41 -24.63
C GLU A 378 -22.41 7.03 -25.44
N GLN A 379 -21.39 7.62 -24.81
CA GLN A 379 -20.34 8.38 -25.50
C GLN A 379 -19.14 7.52 -25.94
N ILE A 380 -18.85 6.40 -25.28
CA ILE A 380 -17.79 5.47 -25.71
C ILE A 380 -18.43 4.11 -26.05
N PRO A 381 -18.19 3.57 -27.26
CA PRO A 381 -18.73 2.27 -27.65
C PRO A 381 -18.43 1.19 -26.62
N VAL A 382 -19.45 0.41 -26.24
CA VAL A 382 -19.35 -0.66 -25.24
C VAL A 382 -18.23 -1.64 -25.59
N THR A 383 -18.08 -1.98 -26.87
CA THR A 383 -17.02 -2.86 -27.37
C THR A 383 -15.62 -2.28 -27.15
N LEU A 384 -15.43 -0.97 -27.35
CA LEU A 384 -14.14 -0.33 -27.16
C LEU A 384 -13.76 -0.32 -25.68
N ARG A 385 -14.72 0.01 -24.81
CA ARG A 385 -14.55 -0.04 -23.36
C ARG A 385 -14.25 -1.46 -22.85
N ALA A 386 -14.96 -2.48 -23.36
CA ALA A 386 -14.74 -3.87 -22.98
C ALA A 386 -13.33 -4.37 -23.33
N ASN A 387 -12.72 -3.81 -24.37
CA ASN A 387 -11.35 -4.13 -24.78
C ASN A 387 -10.26 -3.32 -24.05
N CYS A 388 -10.65 -2.37 -23.19
CA CYS A 388 -9.72 -1.65 -22.32
C CYS A 388 -9.52 -2.42 -21.01
N ALA A 389 -8.53 -3.32 -20.98
CA ALA A 389 -8.28 -4.14 -19.80
C ALA A 389 -7.66 -3.37 -18.62
N THR A 390 -7.09 -2.18 -18.88
CA THR A 390 -6.61 -1.24 -17.85
C THR A 390 -7.57 -0.06 -17.73
N ALA A 391 -8.03 0.24 -16.52
CA ALA A 391 -8.77 1.44 -16.19
C ALA A 391 -8.18 2.19 -14.99
N LEU A 392 -8.07 3.50 -15.10
CA LEU A 392 -7.69 4.42 -14.03
C LEU A 392 -8.84 5.40 -13.80
N ALA A 393 -9.86 4.96 -13.07
CA ALA A 393 -11.09 5.71 -12.89
C ALA A 393 -10.99 6.69 -11.71
N PHE A 394 -11.00 7.98 -12.01
CA PHE A 394 -11.20 9.02 -10.99
C PHE A 394 -12.64 9.03 -10.50
N ARG A 395 -12.99 9.98 -9.63
CA ARG A 395 -14.36 10.12 -9.10
C ARG A 395 -15.41 10.11 -10.22
N LEU A 396 -16.30 9.12 -10.20
CA LEU A 396 -17.47 9.00 -11.08
C LEU A 396 -18.72 9.12 -10.24
N PRO A 397 -19.45 10.26 -10.21
CA PRO A 397 -20.58 10.43 -9.28
C PRO A 397 -21.76 9.50 -9.59
N GLU A 398 -22.02 9.24 -10.87
CA GLU A 398 -23.15 8.44 -11.33
C GLU A 398 -22.92 6.93 -11.14
N ILE A 399 -23.93 6.24 -10.59
CA ILE A 399 -23.85 4.79 -10.34
C ILE A 399 -23.70 3.99 -11.64
N ALA A 400 -24.42 4.37 -12.70
CA ALA A 400 -24.36 3.70 -14.00
C ALA A 400 -22.95 3.74 -14.61
N HIS A 401 -22.23 4.84 -14.40
CA HIS A 401 -20.86 5.01 -14.89
C HIS A 401 -19.88 4.12 -14.12
N ALA A 402 -20.03 4.05 -12.80
CA ALA A 402 -19.20 3.19 -11.96
C ALA A 402 -19.45 1.70 -12.26
N THR A 403 -20.71 1.27 -12.35
CA THR A 403 -21.07 -0.14 -12.62
C THR A 403 -20.64 -0.57 -14.02
N ALA A 404 -20.64 0.34 -14.99
CA ALA A 404 -20.14 0.06 -16.33
C ALA A 404 -18.65 -0.33 -16.35
N LEU A 405 -17.83 0.16 -15.42
CA LEU A 405 -16.40 -0.20 -15.36
C LEU A 405 -16.12 -1.34 -14.38
N PHE A 406 -16.76 -1.30 -13.20
CA PHE A 406 -16.41 -2.18 -12.08
C PHE A 406 -17.42 -3.31 -11.84
N GLY A 407 -18.48 -3.40 -12.65
CA GLY A 407 -19.57 -4.34 -12.43
C GLY A 407 -20.32 -4.04 -11.14
N THR A 408 -20.50 -5.07 -10.31
CA THR A 408 -21.13 -4.90 -8.98
C THR A 408 -20.23 -4.07 -8.07
N LEU A 409 -20.76 -2.96 -7.55
CA LEU A 409 -20.02 -2.05 -6.68
C LEU A 409 -19.91 -2.60 -5.25
N THR A 410 -18.71 -2.51 -4.71
CA THR A 410 -18.30 -2.85 -3.35
C THR A 410 -17.53 -1.65 -2.77
N PRO A 411 -17.37 -1.53 -1.44
CA PRO A 411 -16.55 -0.48 -0.85
C PRO A 411 -15.11 -0.40 -1.40
N GLN A 412 -14.58 -1.52 -1.90
CA GLN A 412 -13.21 -1.66 -2.40
C GLN A 412 -13.06 -1.26 -3.89
N ASN A 413 -14.12 -1.25 -4.68
CA ASN A 413 -14.05 -0.88 -6.10
C ASN A 413 -14.84 0.39 -6.44
N ASP A 414 -15.72 0.87 -5.55
CA ASP A 414 -16.60 2.02 -5.82
C ASP A 414 -15.79 3.32 -5.99
N PRO A 415 -15.81 3.97 -7.17
CA PRO A 415 -15.11 5.22 -7.42
C PRO A 415 -15.93 6.47 -7.04
N ARG A 416 -17.21 6.35 -6.67
CA ARG A 416 -18.12 7.50 -6.50
C ARG A 416 -17.71 8.47 -5.40
N LYS A 417 -17.07 7.95 -4.35
CA LYS A 417 -16.68 8.71 -3.14
C LYS A 417 -15.17 9.02 -3.07
N LEU A 418 -14.45 8.86 -4.18
CA LEU A 418 -13.02 9.18 -4.23
C LEU A 418 -12.77 10.67 -4.02
N ARG A 419 -11.67 10.98 -3.34
CA ARG A 419 -11.19 12.36 -3.18
C ARG A 419 -10.53 12.85 -4.46
N THR A 420 -10.35 14.16 -4.58
CA THR A 420 -9.61 14.77 -5.70
C THR A 420 -8.20 14.18 -5.80
N GLY A 421 -7.80 13.82 -7.02
CA GLY A 421 -6.52 13.16 -7.31
C GLY A 421 -6.50 11.66 -6.99
N GLN A 422 -7.53 11.09 -6.35
CA GLN A 422 -7.63 9.64 -6.20
C GLN A 422 -8.27 8.99 -7.42
N ALA A 423 -7.75 7.84 -7.79
CA ALA A 423 -8.29 6.98 -8.84
C ALA A 423 -8.30 5.51 -8.40
N ARG A 424 -9.29 4.76 -8.87
CA ARG A 424 -9.33 3.30 -8.80
C ARG A 424 -8.59 2.75 -10.02
N LEU A 425 -7.50 2.03 -9.75
CA LEU A 425 -6.77 1.28 -10.76
C LEU A 425 -7.37 -0.12 -10.86
N LEU A 426 -7.75 -0.51 -12.07
CA LEU A 426 -8.16 -1.86 -12.43
C LEU A 426 -7.25 -2.34 -13.57
N GLN A 427 -6.56 -3.46 -13.37
CA GLN A 427 -5.90 -4.21 -14.44
C GLN A 427 -6.53 -5.59 -14.50
N ALA A 428 -7.52 -5.77 -15.39
CA ALA A 428 -8.33 -6.98 -15.46
C ALA A 428 -7.50 -8.24 -15.71
N ASP A 429 -6.50 -8.14 -16.58
CA ASP A 429 -5.57 -9.22 -16.92
C ASP A 429 -4.64 -9.61 -15.76
N ALA A 430 -4.29 -8.66 -14.88
CA ALA A 430 -3.45 -8.92 -13.71
C ALA A 430 -4.28 -9.17 -12.43
N GLY A 431 -5.61 -9.11 -12.50
CA GLY A 431 -6.49 -9.17 -11.31
C GLY A 431 -6.21 -8.06 -10.29
N THR A 432 -5.54 -6.98 -10.69
CA THR A 432 -5.09 -5.93 -9.77
C THR A 432 -6.20 -4.89 -9.61
N LEU A 433 -6.61 -4.67 -8.37
CA LEU A 433 -7.52 -3.61 -7.95
C LEU A 433 -6.86 -2.82 -6.82
N ALA A 434 -6.62 -1.54 -7.05
CA ALA A 434 -5.98 -0.67 -6.07
C ALA A 434 -6.59 0.73 -6.08
N THR A 435 -6.39 1.49 -5.00
CA THR A 435 -6.64 2.94 -5.00
C THR A 435 -5.30 3.65 -5.00
N VAL A 436 -5.15 4.58 -5.93
CA VAL A 436 -3.94 5.38 -6.05
C VAL A 436 -4.29 6.86 -5.86
N GLN A 437 -3.43 7.58 -5.15
CA GLN A 437 -3.38 9.03 -5.13
C GLN A 437 -2.42 9.49 -6.22
N VAL A 438 -2.97 10.10 -7.27
CA VAL A 438 -2.17 10.77 -8.29
C VAL A 438 -1.67 12.10 -7.72
N PRO A 439 -0.34 12.35 -7.77
CA PRO A 439 0.19 13.64 -7.33
C PRO A 439 -0.35 14.79 -8.18
N PHE A 440 -0.44 15.97 -7.58
CA PHE A 440 -0.69 17.20 -8.29
C PHE A 440 0.57 17.60 -9.07
N ALA A 441 0.47 17.58 -10.39
CA ALA A 441 1.42 18.20 -11.29
C ALA A 441 0.84 19.51 -11.80
N ALA A 442 1.52 20.61 -11.50
CA ALA A 442 1.29 21.87 -12.20
C ALA A 442 1.54 21.68 -13.71
N LEU A 443 0.84 22.47 -14.51
CA LEU A 443 0.98 22.52 -15.96
C LEU A 443 2.47 22.63 -16.33
N TRP A 444 2.96 21.68 -17.13
CA TRP A 444 4.33 21.77 -17.63
C TRP A 444 4.33 22.61 -18.90
N ASN A 445 5.03 23.74 -18.87
CA ASN A 445 5.40 24.47 -20.07
C ASN A 445 6.82 24.06 -20.44
N PRO A 446 7.00 23.31 -21.54
CA PRO A 446 8.33 23.00 -22.00
C PRO A 446 9.04 24.29 -22.45
N PRO A 447 10.37 24.39 -22.26
CA PRO A 447 11.14 25.52 -22.77
C PRO A 447 11.03 25.53 -24.30
N ARG A 448 10.55 26.64 -24.88
CA ARG A 448 10.56 26.86 -26.33
C ARG A 448 11.95 27.36 -26.72
N THR A 449 12.57 26.75 -27.72
CA THR A 449 13.72 27.37 -28.41
C THR A 449 13.24 28.68 -29.06
N PRO A 450 13.99 29.80 -28.99
CA PRO A 450 13.53 31.12 -29.46
C PRO A 450 13.33 31.26 -30.98
N THR A 451 13.28 30.17 -31.74
CA THR A 451 13.26 30.18 -33.20
C THR A 451 12.08 29.38 -33.72
N GLU A 452 10.89 29.95 -33.54
CA GLU A 452 9.81 30.02 -34.53
C GLU A 452 8.53 30.51 -33.83
N PRO A 453 7.81 31.49 -34.40
CA PRO A 453 6.49 31.85 -33.91
C PRO A 453 5.54 30.65 -34.11
N PRO A 454 4.50 30.52 -33.27
CA PRO A 454 3.50 29.47 -33.46
C PRO A 454 2.82 29.61 -34.83
N PRO A 455 2.44 28.49 -35.48
CA PRO A 455 1.56 28.52 -36.65
C PRO A 455 0.19 29.12 -36.32
#